data_AF-A0ABD5S1G6-F1
#
_entry.id   AF-A0ABD5S1G6-F1
#
_cell.length_a   1.000
_cell.length_b   1.000
_cell.length_c   1.000
_cell.angle_alpha   90.00
_cell.angle_beta   90.00
_cell.angle_gamma   90.00
#
_symmetry.space_group_name_H-M   'P 1'
#
loop_
_entity.id
_entity.type
_entity.pdbx_description
1 polymer ?
#
loop_
_entity_poly.entity_id
_entity_poly.type
_entity_poly.pdbx_seq_one_letter_code
_entity_poly.pdbx_strand_id
1 'polypeptide(L)' 'MNGDADPDASEPEAVDLGTDAVSLARGDDGIATVTLRNEGMRNAITGEVAEGLIAAFDALDGTETRCVVVE' A
#
# COMPACT_ATOMS: atom_id res chain seq x y z
N MET A 1 8.50 33.82 10.66
CA MET A 1 9.35 32.62 10.52
C MET A 1 8.54 31.70 9.65
N ASN A 2 8.92 31.65 8.37
CA ASN A 2 8.20 30.93 7.33
C ASN A 2 8.34 29.42 7.61
N GLY A 3 7.25 28.68 7.41
CA GLY A 3 7.24 27.24 7.61
C GLY A 3 8.20 26.56 6.65
N ASP A 4 9.13 25.79 7.20
CA ASP A 4 9.80 24.69 6.53
C ASP A 4 8.74 23.64 6.19
N ALA A 5 8.14 23.76 5.01
CA ALA A 5 7.54 22.61 4.36
C ALA A 5 8.71 21.77 3.82
N ASP A 6 8.89 20.58 4.38
CA ASP A 6 9.82 19.59 3.87
C ASP A 6 9.52 19.36 2.37
N PRO A 7 10.47 19.64 1.46
CA PRO A 7 10.24 19.50 0.02
C PRO A 7 10.40 18.05 -0.50
N ASP A 8 10.62 17.09 0.41
CA ASP A 8 11.03 15.71 0.14
C ASP A 8 10.08 14.69 0.81
N ALA A 9 8.78 14.97 0.75
CA ALA A 9 7.78 13.94 0.97
C ALA A 9 7.15 13.64 -0.38
N SER A 10 7.83 12.83 -1.19
CA SER A 10 7.20 12.22 -2.37
C SER A 10 5.92 11.54 -1.90
N GLU A 11 4.79 11.95 -2.46
CA GLU A 11 3.51 11.33 -2.13
C GLU A 11 3.60 9.84 -2.52
N PRO A 12 3.21 8.92 -1.62
CA PRO A 12 3.33 7.50 -1.91
C PRO A 12 2.50 7.15 -3.14
N GLU A 13 3.12 6.50 -4.12
CA GLU A 13 2.42 6.13 -5.35
C GLU A 13 1.38 5.05 -5.04
N ALA A 14 0.10 5.38 -5.27
CA ALA A 14 -1.00 4.44 -5.19
C ALA A 14 -1.00 3.51 -6.40
N VAL A 15 -1.08 2.21 -6.15
CA VAL A 15 -1.13 1.18 -7.19
C VAL A 15 -2.57 0.69 -7.34
N ASP A 16 -3.06 0.60 -8.58
CA ASP A 16 -4.36 0.00 -8.89
C ASP A 16 -4.27 -1.53 -8.84
N LEU A 17 -5.05 -2.15 -7.96
CA LEU A 17 -5.05 -3.59 -7.69
C LEU A 17 -6.30 -4.30 -8.23
N GLY A 18 -7.22 -3.56 -8.88
CA GLY A 18 -8.48 -4.12 -9.37
C GLY A 18 -9.51 -4.46 -8.28
N THR A 19 -9.29 -4.01 -7.04
CA THR A 19 -10.22 -4.11 -5.92
C THR A 19 -10.06 -2.91 -4.99
N ASP A 20 -11.15 -2.50 -4.33
CA ASP A 20 -11.13 -1.47 -3.28
C ASP A 20 -10.84 -2.05 -1.88
N ALA A 21 -10.80 -3.39 -1.73
CA ALA A 21 -10.65 -4.05 -0.43
C ALA A 21 -9.22 -4.01 0.13
N VAL A 22 -8.23 -3.73 -0.73
CA VAL A 22 -6.80 -3.63 -0.41
C VAL A 22 -6.22 -2.45 -1.16
N SER A 23 -5.37 -1.64 -0.53
CA SER A 23 -4.60 -0.59 -1.21
C SER A 23 -3.11 -0.76 -0.96
N LEU A 24 -2.30 -0.50 -1.98
CA LEU A 24 -0.84 -0.49 -1.91
C LEU A 24 -0.29 0.92 -2.13
N ALA A 25 0.58 1.34 -1.22
CA ALA A 25 1.33 2.58 -1.26
C ALA A 25 2.83 2.27 -1.24
N ARG A 26 3.61 2.81 -2.17
CA ARG A 26 5.08 2.64 -2.21
C ARG A 26 5.77 3.92 -1.76
N GLY A 27 6.68 3.80 -0.80
CA GLY A 27 7.59 4.86 -0.39
C GLY A 27 8.97 4.72 -1.03
N ASP A 28 9.68 5.84 -1.14
CA ASP A 28 11.04 5.92 -1.72
C ASP A 28 12.13 5.33 -0.79
N ASP A 29 11.81 5.01 0.45
CA ASP A 29 12.71 4.37 1.41
C ASP A 29 12.82 2.84 1.21
N GLY A 30 12.10 2.30 0.22
CA GLY A 30 11.99 0.87 -0.02
C GLY A 30 11.04 0.17 0.96
N ILE A 31 10.17 0.92 1.63
CA ILE A 31 9.05 0.40 2.42
C ILE A 31 7.76 0.59 1.63
N ALA A 32 6.98 -0.49 1.52
CA ALA A 32 5.63 -0.42 1.00
C ALA A 32 4.60 -0.66 2.11
N THR A 33 3.47 0.02 2.02
CA THR A 33 2.35 -0.13 2.95
C THR A 33 1.16 -0.73 2.22
N VAL A 34 0.65 -1.82 2.77
CA VAL A 34 -0.58 -2.49 2.32
C VAL A 34 -1.64 -2.25 3.38
N THR A 35 -2.74 -1.58 3.01
CA THR A 35 -3.85 -1.28 3.91
C THR A 35 -5.05 -2.15 3.57
N LEU A 36 -5.65 -2.79 4.58
CA LEU A 36 -6.92 -3.51 4.42
C LEU A 36 -8.11 -2.55 4.57
N ARG A 37 -8.99 -2.48 3.57
CA ARG A 37 -10.12 -1.53 3.50
C ARG A 37 -11.49 -2.20 3.52
N ASN A 38 -11.59 -3.32 4.24
CA ASN A 38 -12.83 -4.07 4.38
C ASN A 38 -13.45 -3.87 5.78
N GLU A 39 -13.64 -2.61 6.15
CA GLU A 39 -14.08 -2.18 7.49
C GLU A 39 -15.42 -2.81 7.90
N GLY A 40 -16.33 -2.98 6.93
CA GLY A 40 -17.65 -3.59 7.13
C GLY A 40 -17.58 -5.03 7.63
N MET A 41 -16.47 -5.74 7.40
CA MET A 41 -16.20 -7.08 7.91
C MET A 41 -15.04 -7.13 8.89
N ARG A 42 -14.67 -5.99 9.50
CA ARG A 42 -13.51 -5.86 10.41
C ARG A 42 -12.23 -6.37 9.75
N ASN A 43 -12.03 -6.05 8.48
CA ASN A 43 -10.89 -6.47 7.67
C ASN A 43 -10.70 -8.00 7.62
N ALA A 44 -11.80 -8.76 7.67
CA ALA A 44 -11.74 -10.21 7.50
C ALA A 44 -11.11 -10.59 6.16
N ILE A 45 -10.27 -11.63 6.16
CA ILE A 45 -9.65 -12.18 4.95
C ILE A 45 -10.69 -12.98 4.16
N THR A 46 -11.44 -12.27 3.33
CA THR A 46 -12.34 -12.86 2.33
C THR A 46 -11.56 -13.21 1.06
N GLY A 47 -12.23 -13.87 0.10
CA GLY A 47 -11.62 -14.15 -1.21
C GLY A 47 -11.10 -12.90 -1.89
N GLU A 48 -11.90 -11.83 -1.91
CA GLU A 48 -11.52 -10.54 -2.49
C GLU A 48 -10.30 -9.90 -1.80
N VAL A 49 -10.24 -9.93 -0.46
CA VAL A 49 -9.07 -9.43 0.28
C VAL A 49 -7.83 -10.28 -0.02
N ALA A 50 -7.97 -11.60 -0.11
CA ALA A 50 -6.87 -12.48 -0.46
C ALA A 50 -6.35 -12.24 -1.88
N GLU A 51 -7.24 -12.04 -2.85
CA GLU A 51 -6.88 -11.68 -4.22
C GLU A 51 -6.18 -10.32 -4.29
N GLY A 52 -6.68 -9.31 -3.56
CA GLY A 52 -6.04 -8.00 -3.46
C GLY A 52 -4.64 -8.05 -2.83
N LEU A 53 -4.43 -8.90 -1.82
CA LEU A 53 -3.12 -9.13 -1.23
C LEU A 53 -2.13 -9.79 -2.21
N ILE A 54 -2.58 -10.77 -2.98
CA ILE A 54 -1.77 -11.42 -4.02
C ILE A 54 -1.37 -10.38 -5.07
N ALA A 55 -2.33 -9.60 -5.59
CA ALA A 55 -2.07 -8.55 -6.56
C ALA A 55 -1.09 -7.49 -6.02
N ALA A 56 -1.23 -7.08 -4.74
CA ALA A 56 -0.32 -6.15 -4.10
C ALA A 56 1.11 -6.68 -4.05
N PHE A 57 1.31 -7.95 -3.69
CA PHE A 57 2.66 -8.53 -3.63
C PHE A 57 3.25 -8.81 -5.01
N ASP A 58 2.45 -9.21 -5.99
CA ASP A 58 2.89 -9.33 -7.38
C ASP A 58 3.34 -7.98 -7.95
N ALA A 59 2.66 -6.87 -7.59
CA ALA A 59 3.03 -5.53 -8.00
C ALA A 59 4.36 -5.03 -7.39
N LEU A 60 4.85 -5.67 -6.33
CA LEU A 60 6.15 -5.38 -5.74
C LEU A 60 7.28 -6.18 -6.37
N ASP A 61 6.99 -7.21 -7.17
CA ASP A 61 8.03 -7.99 -7.84
C ASP A 61 8.84 -7.11 -8.81
N GLY A 62 10.16 -7.26 -8.78
CA GLY A 62 11.08 -6.43 -9.57
C GLY A 62 11.24 -4.98 -9.11
N THR A 63 10.65 -4.56 -7.99
CA THR A 63 10.83 -3.23 -7.40
C THR A 63 12.01 -3.17 -6.42
N GLU A 64 12.35 -1.97 -5.94
CA GLU A 64 13.35 -1.77 -4.87
C GLU A 64 12.79 -1.93 -3.44
N THR A 65 11.53 -2.34 -3.31
CA THR A 65 10.90 -2.58 -2.01
C THR A 65 11.58 -3.74 -1.27
N ARG A 66 11.94 -3.50 -0.01
CA ARG A 66 12.63 -4.46 0.88
C ARG A 66 11.81 -4.84 2.11
N CYS A 67 10.80 -4.04 2.44
CA CYS A 67 9.95 -4.22 3.60
C CYS A 67 8.50 -3.92 3.23
N VAL A 68 7.56 -4.70 3.77
CA VAL A 68 6.13 -4.45 3.62
C VAL A 68 5.49 -4.37 5.00
N VAL A 69 4.74 -3.30 5.24
CA VAL A 69 3.88 -3.10 6.41
C VAL A 69 2.46 -3.42 6.01
N VAL A 70 1.76 -4.21 6.83
CA VAL A 70 0.33 -4.50 6.65
C VAL A 70 -0.44 -3.90 7.81
N GLU A 71 -1.41 -3.04 7.53
CA GLU A 71 -2.21 -2.30 8.51
C GLU A 71 -3.71 -2.26 8.22
#